data_AF-A0A1F0RE39-F1
#
_entry.id   AF-A0A1F0RE39-F1
#
_cell.length_a   1.000
_cell.length_b   1.000
_cell.length_c   1.000
_cell.angle_alpha   90.00
_cell.angle_beta   90.00
_cell.angle_gamma   90.00
#
_symmetry.space_group_name_H-M   'P 1'
#
loop_
_entity.id
_entity.type
_entity.pdbx_description
1 polymer ?
#
loop_
_entity_poly.entity_id
_entity_poly.type
_entity_poly.pdbx_seq_one_letter_code
_entity_poly.pdbx_strand_id
1 'polypeptide(L)'
;MLLRSDLGIWQPLVNQLTQTKFIVQKDRAAFVDLVNASALPTFSTNITQQNTEESTVNSQRIQIPISDKEATKTFYISVLKKNKAILQELVKTK
;
A
#
# COMPACT_ATOMS: atom_id res chain seq x y z
N MET A 1 -10.28 10.60 -3.47
CA MET A 1 -9.04 9.81 -3.35
C MET A 1 -9.06 8.68 -4.37
N LEU A 2 -8.00 8.54 -5.15
CA LEU A 2 -7.81 7.40 -6.06
C LEU A 2 -7.47 6.16 -5.24
N LEU A 3 -8.09 5.04 -5.60
CA LEU A 3 -7.98 3.78 -4.87
C LEU A 3 -7.94 2.61 -5.85
N ARG A 4 -7.13 1.59 -5.54
CA ARG A 4 -7.18 0.31 -6.27
C ARG A 4 -8.32 -0.57 -5.75
N SER A 5 -8.87 -1.43 -6.59
CA SER A 5 -9.79 -2.49 -6.13
C SER A 5 -9.06 -3.55 -5.31
N ASP A 6 -9.83 -4.38 -4.61
CA ASP A 6 -9.34 -5.61 -3.97
C ASP A 6 -8.24 -5.39 -2.91
N LEU A 7 -8.48 -4.43 -2.01
CA LEU A 7 -7.51 -4.01 -0.98
C LEU A 7 -7.31 -5.02 0.16
N GLY A 8 -8.03 -6.13 0.15
CA GLY A 8 -7.92 -7.20 1.15
C GLY A 8 -8.03 -6.68 2.58
N ILE A 9 -6.95 -6.84 3.35
CA ILE A 9 -6.87 -6.46 4.78
C ILE A 9 -7.09 -4.97 5.05
N TRP A 10 -6.98 -4.12 4.03
CA TRP A 10 -7.17 -2.67 4.14
C TRP A 10 -8.60 -2.22 3.83
N GLN A 11 -9.45 -3.09 3.30
CA GLN A 11 -10.83 -2.75 2.98
C GLN A 11 -11.63 -2.23 4.20
N PRO A 12 -11.52 -2.80 5.41
CA PRO A 12 -12.23 -2.28 6.57
C PRO A 12 -11.84 -0.84 6.92
N LEU A 13 -10.55 -0.50 6.81
CA LEU A 13 -10.04 0.86 7.05
C LEU A 13 -10.65 1.84 6.05
N VAL A 14 -10.66 1.48 4.77
CA VAL A 14 -11.26 2.33 3.72
C VAL A 14 -12.76 2.53 3.95
N ASN A 15 -13.46 1.49 4.40
CA ASN A 15 -14.90 1.59 4.68
C ASN A 15 -15.23 2.55 5.85
N GLN A 16 -14.30 2.77 6.77
CA GLN A 16 -14.46 3.75 7.86
C GLN A 16 -14.33 5.20 7.37
N LEU A 17 -13.68 5.44 6.23
CA LEU A 17 -13.45 6.77 5.64
C LEU A 17 -14.70 7.29 4.91
N THR A 18 -15.84 7.34 5.59
CA THR A 18 -17.16 7.68 5.04
C THR A 18 -17.25 9.09 4.45
N GLN A 19 -16.40 10.01 4.91
CA GLN A 19 -16.32 11.39 4.40
C GLN A 19 -15.44 11.52 3.14
N THR A 20 -14.81 10.43 2.70
CA THR A 20 -13.93 10.43 1.53
C THR A 20 -14.68 9.94 0.29
N LYS A 21 -14.65 10.72 -0.81
CA LYS A 21 -15.09 10.24 -2.12
C LYS A 21 -13.98 9.42 -2.77
N PHE A 22 -14.27 8.17 -3.10
CA PHE A 22 -13.34 7.25 -3.73
C PHE A 22 -13.56 7.14 -5.23
N ILE A 23 -12.46 7.17 -5.99
CA ILE A 23 -12.44 6.80 -7.40
C ILE A 23 -11.68 5.48 -7.45
N VAL A 24 -12.42 4.37 -7.57
CA VAL A 24 -11.86 3.02 -7.54
C VAL A 24 -11.51 2.57 -8.95
N GLN A 25 -10.27 2.14 -9.14
CA GLN A 25 -9.76 1.61 -10.40
C GLN A 25 -9.33 0.15 -10.24
N LYS A 26 -9.85 -0.71 -11.12
CA LYS A 26 -9.48 -2.12 -11.18
C LYS A 26 -8.26 -2.36 -12.06
N ASP A 27 -8.20 -1.65 -13.19
CA ASP A 27 -7.09 -1.74 -14.11
C ASP A 27 -5.87 -0.98 -13.57
N ARG A 28 -4.71 -1.64 -13.56
CA ARG A 28 -3.49 -1.08 -13.00
C ARG A 28 -2.92 0.03 -13.87
N ALA A 29 -2.94 -0.12 -15.19
CA ALA A 29 -2.41 0.89 -16.11
C ALA A 29 -3.23 2.17 -16.02
N ALA A 30 -4.57 2.06 -16.06
CA ALA A 30 -5.47 3.18 -15.87
C ALA A 30 -5.30 3.86 -14.51
N PHE A 31 -5.06 3.10 -13.43
CA PHE A 31 -4.74 3.68 -12.12
C PHE A 31 -3.45 4.51 -12.17
N VAL A 32 -2.38 3.97 -12.75
CA VAL A 32 -1.09 4.66 -12.89
C VAL A 32 -1.22 5.91 -13.76
N ASP A 33 -1.90 5.82 -14.90
CA ASP A 33 -2.15 6.97 -15.77
C ASP A 33 -2.90 8.09 -15.05
N LEU A 34 -3.92 7.75 -14.25
CA LEU A 34 -4.66 8.73 -13.45
C LEU A 34 -3.83 9.32 -12.31
N VAL A 35 -2.97 8.53 -11.67
CA VAL A 35 -2.02 9.01 -10.64
C VAL A 35 -1.06 10.02 -11.26
N ASN A 36 -0.60 9.78 -12.48
CA ASN A 36 0.33 10.66 -13.18
C ASN A 36 -0.34 11.92 -13.73
N ALA A 37 -1.54 11.78 -14.28
CA ALA A 37 -2.25 12.85 -14.97
C ALA A 37 -3.06 13.78 -14.03
N SER A 38 -3.21 13.42 -12.74
CA SER A 38 -4.01 14.18 -11.79
C SER A 38 -3.22 14.60 -10.55
N ALA A 39 -3.75 15.57 -9.80
CA ALA A 39 -3.27 15.94 -8.47
C ALA A 39 -4.06 15.22 -7.34
N LEU A 40 -4.85 14.18 -7.68
CA LEU A 40 -5.68 13.50 -6.69
C LEU A 40 -4.81 12.77 -5.66
N PRO A 41 -5.22 12.75 -4.37
CA PRO A 41 -4.56 11.92 -3.36
C PRO A 41 -4.76 10.44 -3.67
N THR A 42 -3.78 9.63 -3.30
CA THR A 42 -3.72 8.18 -3.58
C THR A 42 -3.36 7.42 -2.31
N PHE A 43 -4.09 6.36 -2.01
CA PHE A 43 -3.79 5.51 -0.87
C PHE A 43 -2.65 4.54 -1.19
N SER A 44 -1.64 4.46 -0.31
CA SER A 44 -0.52 3.52 -0.42
C SER A 44 -0.05 3.06 0.97
N THR A 45 0.60 1.91 1.03
CA THR A 45 1.26 1.39 2.24
C THR A 45 2.77 1.49 2.12
N ASN A 46 3.48 1.49 3.24
CA ASN A 46 4.94 1.46 3.28
C ASN A 46 5.55 0.27 2.53
N ILE A 47 4.90 -0.90 2.54
CA ILE A 47 5.37 -2.10 1.83
C ILE A 47 5.17 -1.96 0.32
N THR A 48 4.02 -1.46 -0.11
CA THR A 48 3.75 -1.26 -1.55
C THR A 48 4.71 -0.22 -2.13
N GLN A 49 5.04 0.83 -1.37
CA GLN A 49 5.98 1.88 -1.80
C GLN A 49 7.37 1.34 -2.13
N GLN A 50 7.84 0.33 -1.40
CA GLN A 50 9.18 -0.26 -1.65
C GLN A 50 9.23 -1.13 -2.90
N ASN A 51 8.07 -1.64 -3.36
CA ASN A 51 7.98 -2.70 -4.36
C ASN A 51 7.31 -2.29 -5.67
N THR A 52 6.94 -1.01 -5.82
CA THR A 52 6.28 -0.53 -7.03
C THR A 52 7.06 0.57 -7.71
N GLU A 53 7.25 0.43 -9.02
CA GLU A 53 7.64 1.50 -9.94
C GLU A 53 6.75 2.74 -9.77
N GLU A 54 5.52 2.59 -9.24
CA GLU A 54 4.58 3.66 -8.88
C GLU A 54 5.16 4.71 -7.92
N SER A 55 6.20 4.37 -7.14
CA SER A 55 6.90 5.29 -6.23
C SER A 55 7.86 6.24 -6.93
N THR A 56 8.19 6.00 -8.21
CA THR A 56 9.12 6.83 -8.99
C THR A 56 8.42 7.69 -10.05
N VAL A 57 7.10 7.58 -10.22
CA VAL A 57 6.41 8.10 -11.43
C VAL A 57 5.97 9.56 -11.33
N ASN A 58 6.05 10.22 -10.18
CA ASN A 58 5.85 11.66 -10.11
C ASN A 58 6.60 12.30 -8.93
N SER A 59 7.77 12.88 -9.21
CA SER A 59 8.65 13.53 -8.22
C SER A 59 8.01 14.72 -7.49
N GLN A 60 6.82 15.18 -7.90
CA GLN A 60 6.11 16.29 -7.26
C GLN A 60 5.11 15.84 -6.18
N ARG A 61 4.94 14.53 -5.97
CA ARG A 61 4.04 13.99 -4.95
C ARG A 61 4.78 13.82 -3.62
N ILE A 62 4.16 14.32 -2.54
CA ILE A 62 4.65 14.11 -1.17
C ILE A 62 3.90 12.96 -0.49
N GLN A 63 4.61 12.21 0.33
CA GLN A 63 4.02 11.15 1.15
C GLN A 63 3.57 11.72 2.49
N ILE A 64 2.31 11.49 2.84
CA ILE A 64 1.73 11.92 4.12
C ILE A 64 1.48 10.65 4.95
N PRO A 65 2.22 10.42 6.05
CA PRO A 65 2.02 9.25 6.90
C PRO A 65 0.70 9.36 7.65
N ILE A 66 0.01 8.22 7.81
CA ILE A 66 -1.20 8.08 8.62
C ILE A 66 -0.80 7.43 9.94
N SER A 67 -0.93 8.16 11.04
CA SER A 67 -0.46 7.72 12.37
C SER A 67 -1.51 6.98 13.19
N ASP A 68 -2.75 6.87 12.69
CA ASP A 68 -3.83 6.20 13.38
C ASP A 68 -3.53 4.72 13.62
N LYS A 69 -3.90 4.23 14.81
CA LYS A 69 -3.70 2.82 15.18
C LYS A 69 -4.39 1.86 14.21
N GLU A 70 -5.55 2.26 13.67
CA GLU A 70 -6.34 1.46 12.72
C GLU A 70 -5.66 1.35 11.34
N ALA A 71 -4.78 2.30 11.02
CA ALA A 71 -3.96 2.34 9.80
C ALA A 71 -2.66 1.51 9.92
N THR A 72 -2.48 0.77 11.02
CA THR A 72 -1.34 -0.14 11.23
C THR A 72 -1.79 -1.60 11.12
N LYS A 73 -1.03 -2.41 10.35
CA LYS A 73 -1.27 -3.85 10.22
C LYS A 73 0.00 -4.63 10.54
N THR A 74 -0.14 -5.69 11.34
CA THR A 74 0.96 -6.60 11.69
C THR A 74 0.98 -7.78 10.72
N PHE A 75 2.11 -7.97 10.06
CA PHE A 75 2.36 -9.12 9.21
C PHE A 75 3.15 -10.18 9.99
N TYR A 76 2.77 -11.44 9.83
CA TYR A 76 3.44 -12.59 10.44
C TYR A 76 4.00 -13.50 9.36
N ILE A 77 5.19 -14.04 9.60
CA ILE A 77 5.78 -15.08 8.76
C ILE A 77 5.71 -16.40 9.53
N SER A 78 5.10 -17.42 8.92
CA SER A 78 5.02 -18.77 9.49
C SER A 78 5.87 -19.73 8.67
N VAL A 79 6.78 -20.44 9.33
CA VAL A 79 7.67 -21.42 8.69
C VAL A 79 7.73 -22.69 9.53
N LEU A 80 7.97 -23.82 8.86
CA LEU A 80 8.28 -25.07 9.56
C LEU A 80 9.55 -24.90 10.41
N LYS A 81 9.61 -25.60 11.55
CA LYS A 81 10.77 -25.53 12.46
C LYS A 81 12.11 -25.78 11.76
N LYS A 82 12.14 -26.72 10.81
CA LYS A 82 13.32 -27.04 9.99
C LYS A 82 13.79 -25.88 9.09
N ASN A 83 12.91 -24.95 8.74
CA ASN A 83 13.19 -23.82 7.85
C ASN A 83 13.49 -22.53 8.62
N LYS A 84 13.68 -22.59 9.95
CA LYS A 84 13.96 -21.41 10.78
C LYS A 84 15.22 -20.66 10.35
N ALA A 85 16.21 -21.37 9.78
CA ALA A 85 17.42 -20.76 9.24
C ALA A 85 17.13 -19.76 8.10
N ILE A 86 16.20 -20.10 7.21
CA ILE A 86 15.81 -19.23 6.08
C ILE A 86 15.19 -17.92 6.58
N LEU A 87 14.35 -17.98 7.63
CA LEU A 87 13.78 -16.78 8.25
C LEU A 87 14.88 -15.86 8.80
N GLN A 88 15.91 -16.42 9.44
CA GLN A 88 17.01 -15.63 9.99
C GLN A 88 17.85 -14.95 8.91
N GLU A 89 17.93 -15.53 7.72
CA GLU A 89 18.59 -14.92 6.57
C GLU A 89 17.76 -13.74 6.01
N LEU A 90 16.45 -13.95 5.82
CA LEU A 90 15.54 -12.93 5.29
C LEU A 90 15.38 -11.69 6.19
N VAL A 91 15.51 -11.86 7.51
CA VAL A 91 15.39 -10.75 8.47
C VAL A 91 16.67 -9.91 8.55
N LYS A 92 17.83 -10.45 8.14
CA LYS A 92 19.12 -9.74 8.17
C LYS A 92 19.28 -8.72 7.05
N THR A 93 18.50 -8.80 5.98
CA THR A 93 18.61 -7.92 4.80
C THR A 93 17.91 -6.56 4.99
N LYS A 94 17.96 -5.99 6.20
CA LYS A 94 17.38 -4.67 6.49
C LYS A 94 18.45 -3.61 6.66
#